data_AF-A0A0C1Z5H4-F1
#
_entry.id   AF-A0A0C1Z5H4-F1
#
_cell.length_a   1.000
_cell.length_b   1.000
_cell.length_c   1.000
_cell.angle_alpha   90.00
_cell.angle_beta   90.00
_cell.angle_gamma   90.00
#
_symmetry.space_group_name_H-M   'P 1'
#
loop_
_entity.id
_entity.type
_entity.pdbx_description
1 polymer ?
#
loop_
_entity_poly.entity_id
_entity_poly.type
_entity_poly.pdbx_seq_one_letter_code
_entity_poly.pdbx_strand_id
1 'polypeptide(L)'
;MSKRRLFISASLLLAGFTISACTAILVPDVKDDGVERCNTAADCTKLTDNRYIAQCVAGEGQTDKVDNVCAPAYDEIQCDLTGIDPNSRFAEILDEAQNDSKAAYGSCSEENKGKRGCAPGPNGCDSGLEIVDPTLNICDDPEALLPAINPFKVGGTDIAGQDVTDQFCRFYFCDESFVCAPSGSKRICKPCNPMAEFGEGGCGTLYIQGAPSSVYTADVESSGNCSGNIGKNDAEFGTAPEVPLP
;
A
#
# COMPACT_ATOMS: atom_id res chain seq x y z
N MET A 1 -25.43 99.51 30.11
CA MET A 1 -26.10 98.36 30.76
C MET A 1 -25.74 97.12 29.97
N SER A 2 -24.98 96.20 30.57
CA SER A 2 -25.35 94.78 30.82
C SER A 2 -25.28 93.89 29.57
N LYS A 3 -24.58 92.74 29.49
CA LYS A 3 -23.80 91.91 30.42
C LYS A 3 -22.96 90.93 29.55
N ARG A 4 -21.87 90.44 30.11
CA ARG A 4 -20.91 89.40 29.67
C ARG A 4 -21.54 88.13 29.04
N ARG A 5 -20.79 87.43 28.16
CA ARG A 5 -20.04 86.18 28.47
C ARG A 5 -19.36 85.58 27.22
N LEU A 6 -18.08 85.18 27.39
CA LEU A 6 -17.36 84.22 26.55
C LEU A 6 -18.05 82.85 26.57
N PHE A 7 -18.07 82.16 25.43
CA PHE A 7 -17.94 80.69 25.40
C PHE A 7 -17.10 80.26 24.18
N ILE A 8 -16.09 79.47 24.49
CA ILE A 8 -15.17 78.75 23.60
C ILE A 8 -15.93 77.60 22.95
N SER A 9 -15.79 77.40 21.63
CA SER A 9 -16.03 76.11 21.00
C SER A 9 -15.23 76.02 19.69
N ALA A 10 -14.05 75.42 19.82
CA ALA A 10 -13.37 74.79 18.70
C ALA A 10 -14.10 73.48 18.39
N SER A 11 -14.55 73.29 17.14
CA SER A 11 -14.95 71.98 16.64
C SER A 11 -14.26 71.74 15.31
N LEU A 12 -13.08 71.10 15.41
CA LEU A 12 -12.68 70.10 14.43
C LEU A 12 -13.76 69.00 14.44
N LEU A 13 -14.18 68.53 13.28
CA LEU A 13 -14.22 67.10 12.97
C LEU A 13 -14.34 66.93 11.46
N LEU A 14 -13.24 66.46 10.90
CA LEU A 14 -13.13 65.97 9.54
C LEU A 14 -14.15 64.85 9.31
N ALA A 15 -14.68 64.82 8.09
CA ALA A 15 -15.27 63.65 7.49
C ALA A 15 -14.29 62.46 7.50
N GLY A 16 -14.79 61.27 7.78
CA GLY A 16 -14.04 60.02 7.66
C GLY A 16 -14.99 58.86 7.76
N PHE A 17 -15.46 58.40 6.60
CA PHE A 17 -16.33 57.24 6.45
C PHE A 17 -15.76 56.04 7.23
N THR A 18 -16.64 55.41 8.01
CA THR A 18 -16.45 54.08 8.55
C THR A 18 -16.38 53.07 7.40
N ILE A 19 -15.19 52.82 6.87
CA ILE A 19 -14.96 51.61 6.08
C ILE A 19 -14.64 50.52 7.10
N SER A 20 -15.68 49.86 7.60
CA SER A 20 -15.55 48.51 8.12
C SER A 20 -15.16 47.63 6.92
N ALA A 21 -13.86 47.61 6.61
CA ALA A 21 -13.31 46.58 5.76
C ALA A 21 -13.30 45.30 6.60
N CYS A 22 -14.40 44.56 6.57
CA CYS A 22 -14.29 43.12 6.68
C CYS A 22 -13.34 42.74 5.54
N THR A 23 -12.08 42.46 5.85
CA THR A 23 -11.23 41.69 4.95
C THR A 23 -11.95 40.37 4.76
N ALA A 24 -12.75 40.28 3.69
CA ALA A 24 -13.12 39.01 3.12
C ALA A 24 -11.80 38.38 2.71
N ILE A 25 -11.22 37.60 3.62
CA ILE A 25 -10.16 36.67 3.28
C ILE A 25 -10.91 35.63 2.44
N LEU A 26 -10.97 35.90 1.13
CA LEU A 26 -11.42 34.90 0.19
C LEU A 26 -10.38 33.79 0.29
N VAL A 27 -10.81 32.67 0.83
CA VAL A 27 -10.08 31.42 0.71
C VAL A 27 -9.90 31.18 -0.79
N PRO A 28 -8.65 31.05 -1.29
CA PRO A 28 -8.40 30.80 -2.71
C PRO A 28 -9.20 29.58 -3.18
N ASP A 29 -9.77 29.62 -4.38
CA ASP A 29 -10.41 28.44 -4.96
C ASP A 29 -9.38 27.57 -5.74
N VAL A 30 -9.81 26.40 -6.24
CA VAL A 30 -8.94 25.50 -7.02
C VAL A 30 -8.26 26.19 -8.20
N LYS A 31 -8.89 27.22 -8.78
CA LYS A 31 -8.32 27.94 -9.92
C LYS A 31 -7.25 28.94 -9.49
N ASP A 32 -7.25 29.35 -8.23
CA ASP A 32 -6.30 30.29 -7.66
C ASP A 32 -5.01 29.61 -7.18
N ASP A 33 -5.11 28.40 -6.59
CA ASP A 33 -3.93 27.71 -6.02
C ASP A 33 -3.81 26.21 -6.35
N GLY A 34 -4.74 25.65 -7.13
CA GLY A 34 -4.74 24.23 -7.50
C GLY A 34 -5.18 23.29 -6.39
N VAL A 35 -5.62 23.80 -5.23
CA VAL A 35 -5.99 22.99 -4.07
C VAL A 35 -7.50 22.85 -3.98
N GLU A 36 -7.98 21.62 -4.15
CA GLU A 36 -9.38 21.27 -3.93
C GLU A 36 -9.68 21.21 -2.45
N ARG A 37 -10.57 22.10 -2.00
CA ARG A 37 -10.99 22.23 -0.60
C ARG A 37 -12.32 21.55 -0.39
N CYS A 38 -12.53 21.02 0.80
CA CYS A 38 -13.70 20.21 1.12
C CYS A 38 -14.16 20.44 2.57
N ASN A 39 -15.40 20.12 2.86
CA ASN A 39 -15.88 19.94 4.23
C ASN A 39 -16.06 18.44 4.55
N THR A 40 -16.36 17.65 3.52
CA THR A 40 -16.53 16.20 3.59
C THR A 40 -15.91 15.53 2.36
N ALA A 41 -15.66 14.22 2.43
CA ALA A 41 -15.13 13.47 1.28
C ALA A 41 -16.04 13.53 0.03
N ALA A 42 -17.34 13.79 0.20
CA ALA A 42 -18.29 13.93 -0.91
C ALA A 42 -18.10 15.23 -1.71
N ASP A 43 -17.42 16.22 -1.15
CA ASP A 43 -17.08 17.47 -1.84
C ASP A 43 -15.89 17.28 -2.78
N CYS A 44 -15.16 16.18 -2.66
CA CYS A 44 -13.98 15.89 -3.46
C CYS A 44 -14.33 15.22 -4.78
N THR A 45 -13.63 15.62 -5.84
CA THR A 45 -13.72 14.99 -7.15
C THR A 45 -13.36 13.51 -7.06
N LYS A 46 -14.20 12.66 -7.66
CA LYS A 46 -13.93 11.22 -7.74
C LYS A 46 -12.67 10.98 -8.55
N LEU A 47 -11.73 10.24 -7.96
CA LEU A 47 -10.50 9.83 -8.63
C LEU A 47 -10.81 8.82 -9.75
N THR A 48 -10.12 8.96 -10.87
CA THR A 48 -10.17 8.00 -11.97
C THR A 48 -9.39 6.73 -11.64
N ASP A 49 -8.34 6.87 -10.84
CA ASP A 49 -7.53 5.76 -10.35
C ASP A 49 -8.28 4.98 -9.28
N ASN A 50 -8.66 3.74 -9.59
CA ASN A 50 -9.43 2.86 -8.73
C ASN A 50 -8.67 2.33 -7.51
N ARG A 51 -7.35 2.58 -7.44
CA ARG A 51 -6.53 2.22 -6.28
C ARG A 51 -6.76 3.18 -5.11
N TYR A 52 -7.22 4.39 -5.42
CA TYR A 52 -7.36 5.47 -4.46
C TYR A 52 -8.80 5.95 -4.35
N ILE A 53 -9.13 6.47 -3.17
CA ILE A 53 -10.35 7.20 -2.87
C ILE A 53 -9.98 8.64 -2.52
N ALA A 54 -10.88 9.57 -2.83
CA ALA A 54 -10.71 10.93 -2.35
C ALA A 54 -11.12 11.01 -0.87
N GLN A 55 -10.28 11.61 -0.04
CA GLN A 55 -10.57 11.91 1.36
C GLN A 55 -10.44 13.40 1.61
N CYS A 56 -11.25 13.89 2.56
CA CYS A 56 -11.18 15.26 3.02
C CYS A 56 -10.36 15.32 4.30
N VAL A 57 -9.15 15.88 4.22
CA VAL A 57 -8.17 15.87 5.32
C VAL A 57 -7.86 17.27 5.81
N ALA A 58 -7.73 17.42 7.13
CA ALA A 58 -7.17 18.63 7.73
C ALA A 58 -5.63 18.57 7.65
N GLY A 59 -4.98 19.72 7.48
CA GLY A 59 -3.52 19.78 7.56
C GLY A 59 -3.00 19.37 8.94
N GLU A 60 -1.89 18.63 9.01
CA GLU A 60 -1.32 18.19 10.29
C GLU A 60 -1.05 19.38 11.23
N GLY A 61 -1.48 19.26 12.49
CA GLY A 61 -1.30 20.28 13.52
C GLY A 61 -2.23 21.49 13.41
N GLN A 62 -3.18 21.47 12.47
CA GLN A 62 -4.15 22.55 12.30
C GLN A 62 -5.44 22.27 13.11
N THR A 63 -5.96 23.32 13.76
CA THR A 63 -7.23 23.26 14.51
C THR A 63 -8.41 23.09 13.55
N ASP A 64 -9.59 22.67 14.05
CA ASP A 64 -10.86 22.47 13.33
C ASP A 64 -11.44 23.69 12.55
N LYS A 65 -10.66 24.76 12.40
CA LYS A 65 -11.03 26.05 11.79
C LYS A 65 -10.30 26.35 10.49
N VAL A 66 -9.50 25.42 9.96
CA VAL A 66 -8.79 25.62 8.68
C VAL A 66 -9.45 24.79 7.59
N ASP A 67 -9.41 25.29 6.37
CA ASP A 67 -10.02 24.63 5.21
C ASP A 67 -9.38 23.26 4.99
N ASN A 68 -10.18 22.20 5.03
CA ASN A 68 -9.71 20.87 4.69
C ASN A 68 -9.46 20.78 3.19
N VAL A 69 -8.59 19.85 2.79
CA VAL A 69 -8.22 19.63 1.40
C VAL A 69 -8.53 18.21 0.97
N CYS A 70 -8.85 18.04 -0.31
CA CYS A 70 -9.01 16.74 -0.91
C CYS A 70 -7.63 16.13 -1.16
N ALA A 71 -7.40 14.95 -0.59
CA ALA A 71 -6.18 14.18 -0.79
C ALA A 71 -6.55 12.76 -1.25
N PRO A 72 -5.73 12.15 -2.12
CA PRO A 72 -5.86 10.73 -2.39
C PRO A 72 -5.47 9.94 -1.14
N ALA A 73 -6.33 9.03 -0.74
CA ALA A 73 -6.02 7.96 0.19
C ALA A 73 -6.29 6.63 -0.52
N TYR A 74 -5.88 5.50 0.05
CA TYR A 74 -6.39 4.21 -0.38
C TYR A 74 -7.36 3.70 0.68
N ASP A 75 -8.45 3.09 0.22
CA ASP A 75 -9.34 2.36 1.12
C ASP A 75 -8.68 1.02 1.49
N GLU A 76 -9.20 0.35 2.53
CA GLU A 76 -8.78 -1.00 2.89
C GLU A 76 -9.12 -1.98 1.76
N ILE A 77 -8.16 -2.20 0.86
CA ILE A 77 -8.31 -3.17 -0.22
C ILE A 77 -8.17 -4.57 0.37
N GLN A 78 -9.29 -5.25 0.55
CA GLN A 78 -9.30 -6.65 0.97
C GLN A 78 -8.60 -7.52 -0.07
N CYS A 79 -7.72 -8.39 0.41
CA CYS A 79 -6.94 -9.37 -0.36
C CYS A 79 -7.35 -10.81 -0.02
N ASP A 80 -8.59 -10.96 0.41
CA ASP A 80 -9.28 -12.23 0.57
C ASP A 80 -10.38 -12.35 -0.49
N LEU A 81 -11.14 -13.45 -0.46
CA LEU A 81 -12.20 -13.71 -1.45
C LEU A 81 -13.45 -12.83 -1.25
N THR A 82 -13.47 -11.91 -0.28
CA THR A 82 -14.62 -11.06 -0.02
C THR A 82 -14.84 -10.07 -1.16
N GLY A 83 -15.94 -10.23 -1.89
CA GLY A 83 -16.28 -9.36 -3.02
C GLY A 83 -15.48 -9.63 -4.30
N ILE A 84 -14.73 -10.74 -4.32
CA ILE A 84 -14.07 -11.28 -5.50
C ILE A 84 -15.02 -12.23 -6.22
N ASP A 85 -15.00 -12.23 -7.56
CA ASP A 85 -15.71 -13.23 -8.36
C ASP A 85 -15.11 -14.62 -8.08
N PRO A 86 -15.89 -15.62 -7.64
CA PRO A 86 -15.39 -16.97 -7.39
C PRO A 86 -14.82 -17.66 -8.64
N ASN A 87 -15.09 -17.15 -9.86
CA ASN A 87 -14.51 -17.64 -11.10
C ASN A 87 -13.34 -16.77 -11.61
N SER A 88 -12.90 -15.79 -10.82
CA SER A 88 -11.72 -14.99 -11.17
C SER A 88 -10.45 -15.83 -11.11
N ARG A 89 -9.42 -15.40 -11.84
CA ARG A 89 -8.09 -16.04 -11.80
C ARG A 89 -7.50 -16.03 -10.39
N PHE A 90 -7.79 -14.99 -9.59
CA PHE A 90 -7.38 -14.92 -8.19
C PHE A 90 -7.96 -16.06 -7.36
N ALA A 91 -9.27 -16.29 -7.46
CA ALA A 91 -9.95 -17.36 -6.72
C ALA A 91 -9.46 -18.76 -7.15
N GLU A 92 -9.27 -18.98 -8.45
CA GLU A 92 -8.75 -20.23 -9.00
C GLU A 92 -7.34 -20.55 -8.47
N ILE A 93 -6.40 -19.61 -8.60
CA ILE A 93 -5.00 -19.84 -8.20
C ILE A 93 -4.85 -19.95 -6.68
N LEU A 94 -5.66 -19.22 -5.91
CA LEU A 94 -5.65 -19.34 -4.46
C LEU A 94 -6.11 -20.73 -4.02
N ASP A 95 -7.16 -21.27 -4.65
CA ASP A 95 -7.66 -22.62 -4.38
C ASP A 95 -6.63 -23.69 -4.75
N GLU A 96 -6.02 -23.58 -5.95
CA GLU A 96 -4.97 -24.50 -6.42
C GLU A 96 -3.75 -24.47 -5.48
N ALA A 97 -3.29 -23.28 -5.08
CA ALA A 97 -2.20 -23.11 -4.13
C ALA A 97 -2.48 -23.79 -2.78
N GLN A 98 -3.70 -23.64 -2.26
CA GLN A 98 -4.09 -24.12 -0.93
C GLN A 98 -4.44 -25.61 -0.89
N ASN A 99 -4.92 -26.18 -1.98
CA ASN A 99 -5.42 -27.56 -2.01
C ASN A 99 -4.53 -28.51 -2.80
N ASP A 100 -4.07 -28.12 -3.98
CA ASP A 100 -3.38 -29.00 -4.93
C ASP A 100 -1.85 -28.86 -4.81
N SER A 101 -1.37 -27.62 -4.70
CA SER A 101 0.05 -27.27 -4.69
C SER A 101 0.63 -27.10 -3.28
N LYS A 102 -0.15 -27.39 -2.23
CA LYS A 102 0.25 -27.15 -0.84
C LYS A 102 1.60 -27.76 -0.47
N ALA A 103 1.94 -28.93 -1.04
CA ALA A 103 3.21 -29.61 -0.80
C ALA A 103 4.44 -28.87 -1.40
N ALA A 104 4.25 -28.00 -2.39
CA ALA A 104 5.32 -27.21 -2.99
C ALA A 104 5.96 -26.21 -2.00
N TYR A 105 5.20 -25.77 -1.00
CA TYR A 105 5.63 -24.89 0.10
C TYR A 105 6.45 -25.64 1.18
N GLY A 106 6.95 -26.83 0.86
CA GLY A 106 7.85 -27.61 1.70
C GLY A 106 9.29 -27.09 1.70
N SER A 107 10.19 -27.88 2.27
CA SER A 107 11.63 -27.61 2.20
C SER A 107 12.14 -27.78 0.77
N CYS A 108 13.18 -27.02 0.41
CA CYS A 108 13.89 -27.27 -0.85
C CYS A 108 14.46 -28.70 -0.87
N SER A 109 14.43 -29.32 -2.05
CA SER A 109 15.12 -30.58 -2.30
C SER A 109 16.64 -30.43 -2.23
N GLU A 110 17.36 -31.54 -2.10
CA GLU A 110 18.81 -31.52 -1.90
C GLU A 110 19.56 -30.88 -3.08
N GLU A 111 19.09 -31.09 -4.31
CA GLU A 111 19.64 -30.50 -5.53
C GLU A 111 19.39 -28.99 -5.65
N ASN A 112 18.48 -28.43 -4.86
CA ASN A 112 18.17 -27.00 -4.84
C ASN A 112 18.83 -26.27 -3.67
N LYS A 113 19.56 -26.96 -2.79
CA LYS A 113 20.34 -26.29 -1.75
C LYS A 113 21.44 -25.41 -2.35
N GLY A 114 21.71 -24.28 -1.70
CA GLY A 114 22.62 -23.24 -2.18
C GLY A 114 21.93 -22.16 -3.01
N LYS A 115 20.77 -22.46 -3.62
CA LYS A 115 19.98 -21.49 -4.38
C LYS A 115 19.26 -20.49 -3.48
N ARG A 116 18.86 -19.37 -4.08
CA ARG A 116 18.15 -18.28 -3.40
C ARG A 116 16.85 -18.77 -2.76
N GLY A 117 16.63 -18.43 -1.50
CA GLY A 117 15.50 -18.90 -0.70
C GLY A 117 15.60 -20.36 -0.23
N CYS A 118 16.69 -21.07 -0.52
CA CYS A 118 16.95 -22.42 -0.01
C CYS A 118 18.05 -22.42 1.04
N ALA A 119 18.13 -23.48 1.85
CA ALA A 119 19.24 -23.66 2.78
C ALA A 119 20.58 -23.81 2.03
N PRO A 120 21.72 -23.44 2.65
CA PRO A 120 23.04 -23.67 2.07
C PRO A 120 23.28 -25.13 1.68
N GLY A 121 23.96 -25.34 0.55
CA GLY A 121 24.42 -26.65 0.12
C GLY A 121 25.72 -27.08 0.80
N PRO A 122 26.29 -28.25 0.42
CA PRO A 122 27.56 -28.73 0.96
C PRO A 122 28.73 -27.76 0.78
N ASN A 123 28.68 -26.91 -0.25
CA ASN A 123 29.69 -25.90 -0.57
C ASN A 123 29.28 -24.47 -0.16
N GLY A 124 28.20 -24.32 0.62
CA GLY A 124 27.64 -23.02 0.96
C GLY A 124 26.54 -22.56 -0.01
N CYS A 125 26.40 -21.25 -0.14
CA CYS A 125 25.47 -20.62 -1.08
C CYS A 125 26.06 -20.53 -2.49
N ASP A 126 25.19 -20.51 -3.49
CA ASP A 126 25.59 -20.31 -4.88
C ASP A 126 26.23 -18.93 -5.09
N SER A 127 26.97 -18.77 -6.18
CA SER A 127 27.74 -17.56 -6.46
C SER A 127 26.86 -16.30 -6.44
N GLY A 128 27.27 -15.31 -5.65
CA GLY A 128 26.54 -14.04 -5.47
C GLY A 128 25.49 -14.07 -4.36
N LEU A 129 25.30 -15.20 -3.69
CA LEU A 129 24.38 -15.35 -2.57
C LEU A 129 25.12 -15.57 -1.26
N GLU A 130 24.52 -15.11 -0.16
CA GLU A 130 25.05 -15.20 1.19
C GLU A 130 23.95 -15.59 2.19
N ILE A 131 24.37 -16.02 3.38
CA ILE A 131 23.42 -16.20 4.50
C ILE A 131 23.21 -14.83 5.15
N VAL A 132 22.18 -14.11 4.70
CA VAL A 132 21.87 -12.74 5.18
C VAL A 132 21.27 -12.78 6.59
N ASP A 133 20.40 -13.75 6.88
CA ASP A 133 19.88 -14.01 8.22
C ASP A 133 20.33 -15.41 8.70
N PRO A 134 21.27 -15.48 9.67
CA PRO A 134 21.72 -16.74 10.25
C PRO A 134 20.61 -17.56 10.92
N THR A 135 19.53 -16.92 11.37
CA THR A 135 18.39 -17.57 12.03
C THR A 135 17.56 -18.36 11.01
N LEU A 136 17.30 -17.75 9.86
CA LEU A 136 16.60 -18.41 8.76
C LEU A 136 17.49 -19.47 8.11
N ASN A 137 18.81 -19.22 8.06
CA ASN A 137 19.81 -20.10 7.44
C ASN A 137 19.42 -20.46 6.00
N ILE A 138 19.15 -19.41 5.22
CA ILE A 138 18.81 -19.46 3.80
C ILE A 138 19.84 -18.65 3.02
N CYS A 139 20.06 -19.03 1.76
CA CYS A 139 20.86 -18.26 0.83
C CYS A 139 20.00 -17.15 0.22
N ASP A 140 20.48 -15.91 0.26
CA ASP A 140 19.80 -14.77 -0.31
C ASP A 140 20.81 -13.81 -0.96
N ASP A 141 20.30 -12.94 -1.82
CA ASP A 141 21.08 -11.85 -2.40
C ASP A 141 21.15 -10.71 -1.38
N PRO A 142 22.34 -10.32 -0.89
CA PRO A 142 22.49 -9.27 0.13
C PRO A 142 22.05 -7.88 -0.36
N GLU A 143 21.94 -7.67 -1.68
CA GLU A 143 21.55 -6.40 -2.29
C GLU A 143 20.07 -6.39 -2.76
N ALA A 144 19.32 -7.47 -2.52
CA ALA A 144 17.94 -7.53 -2.96
C ALA A 144 17.04 -6.57 -2.18
N LEU A 145 16.17 -5.87 -2.91
CA LEU A 145 15.19 -4.95 -2.33
C LEU A 145 14.21 -5.65 -1.37
N LEU A 146 13.78 -6.85 -1.75
CA LEU A 146 12.92 -7.70 -0.94
C LEU A 146 13.66 -9.00 -0.58
N PRO A 147 13.63 -9.42 0.70
CA PRO A 147 14.30 -10.64 1.11
C PRO A 147 13.62 -11.88 0.51
N ALA A 148 14.41 -12.91 0.26
CA ALA A 148 13.89 -14.22 -0.09
C ALA A 148 13.25 -14.87 1.14
N ILE A 149 12.06 -15.42 0.96
CA ILE A 149 11.33 -16.14 2.01
C ILE A 149 11.33 -17.61 1.66
N ASN A 150 11.85 -18.44 2.57
CA ASN A 150 11.74 -19.89 2.46
C ASN A 150 10.43 -20.33 3.13
N PRO A 151 9.49 -20.93 2.37
CA PRO A 151 8.19 -21.32 2.93
C PRO A 151 8.32 -22.19 4.18
N PHE A 152 9.19 -23.21 4.16
CA PHE A 152 9.41 -24.13 5.28
C PHE A 152 9.85 -23.44 6.58
N LYS A 153 10.47 -22.27 6.49
CA LYS A 153 10.95 -21.51 7.67
C LYS A 153 9.90 -20.61 8.29
N VAL A 154 8.84 -20.25 7.55
CA VAL A 154 7.85 -19.25 7.97
C VAL A 154 6.43 -19.80 8.08
N GLY A 155 6.27 -21.13 8.13
CA GLY A 155 4.97 -21.81 8.29
C GLY A 155 4.78 -23.01 7.38
N GLY A 156 5.65 -23.21 6.39
CA GLY A 156 5.62 -24.33 5.46
C GLY A 156 4.30 -24.36 4.70
N THR A 157 3.59 -25.48 4.81
CA THR A 157 2.31 -25.66 4.12
C THR A 157 1.20 -24.73 4.65
N ASP A 158 1.35 -24.16 5.85
CA ASP A 158 0.28 -23.33 6.46
C ASP A 158 0.18 -21.94 5.83
N ILE A 159 1.23 -21.51 5.12
CA ILE A 159 1.24 -20.25 4.35
C ILE A 159 0.91 -20.45 2.87
N ALA A 160 0.42 -21.63 2.48
CA ALA A 160 0.03 -21.89 1.10
C ALA A 160 -1.01 -20.86 0.63
N GLY A 161 -0.77 -20.25 -0.53
CA GLY A 161 -1.59 -19.17 -1.07
C GLY A 161 -1.24 -17.76 -0.57
N GLN A 162 -0.31 -17.59 0.38
CA GLN A 162 0.13 -16.26 0.82
C GLN A 162 0.77 -15.47 -0.33
N ASP A 163 1.59 -16.12 -1.17
CA ASP A 163 2.12 -15.57 -2.41
C ASP A 163 1.03 -15.07 -3.36
N VAL A 164 -0.09 -15.79 -3.47
CA VAL A 164 -1.25 -15.38 -4.29
C VAL A 164 -1.87 -14.11 -3.74
N THR A 165 -2.09 -14.04 -2.43
CA THR A 165 -2.66 -12.84 -1.80
C THR A 165 -1.71 -11.65 -1.84
N ASP A 166 -0.40 -11.87 -1.69
CA ASP A 166 0.60 -10.82 -1.82
C ASP A 166 0.70 -10.33 -3.27
N GLN A 167 0.73 -11.25 -4.24
CA GLN A 167 0.75 -10.91 -5.66
C GLN A 167 -0.48 -10.09 -6.06
N PHE A 168 -1.67 -10.40 -5.52
CA PHE A 168 -2.85 -9.57 -5.73
C PHE A 168 -2.62 -8.12 -5.28
N CYS A 169 -2.02 -7.92 -4.10
CA CYS A 169 -1.72 -6.58 -3.60
C CYS A 169 -0.66 -5.87 -4.43
N ARG A 170 0.41 -6.57 -4.83
CA ARG A 170 1.45 -6.04 -5.71
C ARG A 170 0.88 -5.61 -7.05
N PHE A 171 0.09 -6.47 -7.67
CA PHE A 171 -0.65 -6.18 -8.90
C PHE A 171 -1.54 -4.96 -8.71
N TYR A 172 -2.39 -4.95 -7.68
CA TYR A 172 -3.43 -3.94 -7.54
C TYR A 172 -2.85 -2.55 -7.34
N PHE A 173 -1.76 -2.43 -6.57
CA PHE A 173 -1.08 -1.16 -6.35
C PHE A 173 -0.01 -0.83 -7.39
N CYS A 174 0.39 -1.81 -8.20
CA CYS A 174 1.57 -1.73 -9.07
C CYS A 174 2.83 -1.39 -8.25
N ASP A 175 3.07 -2.16 -7.18
CA ASP A 175 4.18 -1.94 -6.26
C ASP A 175 4.55 -3.24 -5.55
N GLU A 176 5.78 -3.73 -5.72
CA GLU A 176 6.25 -4.97 -5.10
C GLU A 176 6.26 -4.93 -3.56
N SER A 177 6.28 -3.73 -2.98
CA SER A 177 6.27 -3.53 -1.53
C SER A 177 4.90 -3.68 -0.89
N PHE A 178 3.82 -3.88 -1.66
CA PHE A 178 2.50 -4.15 -1.08
C PHE A 178 2.29 -5.64 -0.82
N VAL A 179 1.78 -5.96 0.38
CA VAL A 179 1.53 -7.33 0.84
C VAL A 179 0.15 -7.45 1.47
N CYS A 180 -0.38 -8.68 1.49
CA CYS A 180 -1.65 -8.99 2.11
C CYS A 180 -1.45 -9.38 3.57
N ALA A 181 -2.09 -8.65 4.49
CA ALA A 181 -1.86 -8.84 5.91
C ALA A 181 -3.12 -8.67 6.75
N PRO A 182 -3.16 -9.23 7.98
CA PRO A 182 -4.32 -9.06 8.86
C PRO A 182 -4.58 -7.59 9.21
N SER A 183 -5.87 -7.25 9.22
CA SER A 183 -6.45 -6.03 9.81
C SER A 183 -7.78 -6.41 10.47
N GLY A 184 -7.76 -6.56 11.80
CA GLY A 184 -8.92 -7.04 12.55
C GLY A 184 -9.34 -8.45 12.11
N SER A 185 -10.57 -8.58 11.60
CA SER A 185 -11.12 -9.86 11.11
C SER A 185 -10.95 -10.07 9.60
N LYS A 186 -10.23 -9.18 8.91
CA LYS A 186 -10.04 -9.19 7.46
C LYS A 186 -8.56 -9.26 7.13
N ARG A 187 -8.24 -9.55 5.87
CA ARG A 187 -6.90 -9.31 5.33
C ARG A 187 -6.94 -8.20 4.30
N ILE A 188 -6.03 -7.24 4.41
CA ILE A 188 -5.98 -6.06 3.55
C ILE A 188 -4.58 -5.88 2.98
N CYS A 189 -4.52 -5.28 1.79
CA CYS A 189 -3.29 -4.83 1.18
C CYS A 189 -2.72 -3.63 1.91
N LYS A 190 -1.44 -3.69 2.25
CA LYS A 190 -0.71 -2.58 2.88
C LYS A 190 0.76 -2.61 2.46
N PRO A 191 1.48 -1.48 2.56
CA PRO A 191 2.94 -1.49 2.43
C PRO A 191 3.55 -2.46 3.45
N CYS A 192 4.52 -3.24 3.00
CA CYS A 192 5.19 -4.22 3.83
C CYS A 192 6.06 -3.51 4.87
N ASN A 193 6.23 -4.17 6.01
CA ASN A 193 7.07 -3.72 7.10
C ASN A 193 8.25 -4.69 7.24
N PRO A 194 9.50 -4.25 7.08
CA PRO A 194 10.67 -5.13 7.17
C PRO A 194 10.86 -5.74 8.57
N MET A 195 10.19 -5.19 9.59
CA MET A 195 10.23 -5.68 10.97
C MET A 195 9.06 -6.58 11.35
N ALA A 196 8.09 -6.78 10.45
CA ALA A 196 6.97 -7.69 10.68
C ALA A 196 7.28 -9.09 10.13
N GLU A 197 6.63 -10.11 10.68
CA GLU A 197 6.75 -11.48 10.19
C GLU A 197 6.07 -11.64 8.83
N PHE A 198 6.59 -12.56 8.02
CA PHE A 198 5.97 -12.91 6.74
C PHE A 198 4.56 -13.46 6.97
N GLY A 199 3.58 -13.02 6.18
CA GLY A 199 2.16 -13.32 6.40
C GLY A 199 1.45 -12.40 7.41
N GLU A 200 2.19 -11.61 8.20
CA GLU A 200 1.65 -10.60 9.14
C GLU A 200 1.86 -9.15 8.63
N GLY A 201 2.36 -9.01 7.40
CA GLY A 201 2.74 -7.76 6.77
C GLY A 201 4.25 -7.58 6.60
N GLY A 202 5.03 -8.62 6.87
CA GLY A 202 6.47 -8.66 6.59
C GLY A 202 6.79 -8.50 5.11
N CYS A 203 7.91 -7.83 4.81
CA CYS A 203 8.44 -7.76 3.45
C CYS A 203 9.07 -9.09 3.02
N GLY A 204 8.89 -9.48 1.77
CA GLY A 204 9.62 -10.59 1.18
C GLY A 204 8.91 -11.24 0.01
N THR A 205 9.65 -12.04 -0.74
CA THR A 205 9.14 -12.82 -1.88
C THR A 205 9.34 -14.30 -1.58
N LEU A 206 8.31 -15.12 -1.73
CA LEU A 206 8.43 -16.57 -1.55
C LEU A 206 9.27 -17.19 -2.65
N TYR A 207 10.25 -18.00 -2.24
CA TYR A 207 11.08 -18.79 -3.14
C TYR A 207 10.80 -20.28 -2.93
N ILE A 208 10.38 -20.96 -3.99
CA ILE A 208 10.05 -22.38 -4.01
C ILE A 208 11.11 -23.08 -4.89
N GLN A 209 11.79 -24.07 -4.30
CA GLN A 209 12.84 -24.83 -5.00
C GLN A 209 13.95 -23.96 -5.63
N GLY A 210 14.26 -22.83 -5.00
CA GLY A 210 15.36 -21.95 -5.44
C GLY A 210 14.96 -20.88 -6.46
N ALA A 211 13.68 -20.77 -6.80
CA ALA A 211 13.15 -19.76 -7.71
C ALA A 211 11.99 -19.00 -7.05
N PRO A 212 11.70 -17.73 -7.42
CA PRO A 212 10.48 -17.06 -6.98
C PRO A 212 9.26 -17.94 -7.27
N SER A 213 8.25 -17.91 -6.39
CA SER A 213 6.99 -18.60 -6.63
C SER A 213 6.45 -18.24 -8.02
N SER A 214 6.00 -19.25 -8.76
CA SER A 214 5.45 -19.10 -10.12
C SER A 214 4.18 -18.26 -10.16
N VAL A 215 3.58 -17.96 -9.00
CA VAL A 215 2.44 -17.06 -8.86
C VAL A 215 2.84 -15.61 -9.16
N TYR A 216 4.04 -15.21 -8.72
CA TYR A 216 4.54 -13.86 -8.95
C TYR A 216 4.77 -13.65 -10.45
N THR A 217 4.23 -12.55 -10.97
CA THR A 217 4.53 -12.13 -12.33
C THR A 217 5.93 -11.52 -12.39
N ALA A 218 6.62 -11.71 -13.51
CA ALA A 218 8.03 -11.34 -13.63
C ALA A 218 8.31 -9.83 -13.48
N ASP A 219 7.29 -8.99 -13.73
CA ASP A 219 7.40 -7.54 -13.63
C ASP A 219 6.02 -6.92 -13.35
N VAL A 220 5.84 -6.42 -12.13
CA VAL A 220 4.62 -5.73 -11.67
C VAL A 220 4.39 -4.41 -12.42
N GLU A 221 5.43 -3.75 -12.94
CA GLU A 221 5.26 -2.54 -13.75
C GLU A 221 4.61 -2.86 -15.11
N SER A 222 4.87 -4.06 -15.65
CA SER A 222 4.32 -4.49 -16.93
C SER A 222 2.95 -5.14 -16.82
N SER A 223 2.70 -5.87 -15.73
CA SER A 223 1.48 -6.67 -15.55
C SER A 223 0.53 -6.11 -14.50
N GLY A 224 0.91 -5.09 -13.74
CA GLY A 224 0.13 -4.53 -12.64
C GLY A 224 -0.93 -3.53 -13.09
N ASN A 225 -1.77 -3.13 -12.14
CA ASN A 225 -2.75 -2.04 -12.29
C ASN A 225 -2.10 -0.66 -12.22
N CYS A 226 -1.00 -0.45 -12.95
CA CYS A 226 -0.23 0.80 -12.92
C CYS A 226 -1.02 1.99 -13.48
N SER A 227 -2.02 1.71 -14.33
CA SER A 227 -2.94 2.70 -14.87
C SER A 227 -4.10 3.06 -13.93
N GLY A 228 -4.32 2.30 -12.86
CA GLY A 228 -5.44 2.50 -11.94
C GLY A 228 -6.83 2.21 -12.53
N ASN A 229 -6.90 1.47 -13.64
CA ASN A 229 -8.17 1.21 -14.34
C ASN A 229 -8.55 -0.27 -14.39
N ILE A 230 -7.69 -1.17 -13.90
CA ILE A 230 -7.91 -2.62 -13.92
C ILE A 230 -8.63 -3.04 -12.64
N GLY A 231 -9.74 -3.79 -12.78
CA GLY A 231 -10.56 -4.20 -11.65
C GLY A 231 -9.90 -5.31 -10.82
N LYS A 232 -10.39 -5.49 -9.57
CA LYS A 232 -9.91 -6.54 -8.66
C LYS A 232 -10.05 -7.96 -9.23
N ASN A 233 -11.09 -8.20 -10.02
CA ASN A 233 -11.35 -9.52 -10.62
C ASN A 233 -10.49 -9.81 -11.86
N ASP A 234 -9.82 -8.78 -12.38
CA ASP A 234 -8.99 -8.86 -13.59
C ASP A 234 -7.49 -8.93 -13.23
N ALA A 235 -7.19 -9.29 -11.97
CA ALA A 235 -5.82 -9.41 -11.51
C ALA A 235 -5.07 -10.54 -12.24
N GLU A 236 -3.86 -10.23 -12.68
CA GLU A 236 -2.99 -11.16 -13.38
C GLU A 236 -2.07 -11.91 -12.41
N PHE A 237 -1.96 -13.21 -12.63
CA PHE A 237 -1.16 -14.14 -11.85
C PHE A 237 -0.44 -15.09 -12.80
N GLY A 238 0.69 -15.61 -12.38
CA GLY A 238 1.28 -16.77 -13.05
C GLY A 238 0.49 -18.06 -12.76
N THR A 239 1.23 -19.12 -12.42
CA THR A 239 0.66 -20.44 -12.11
C THR A 239 0.87 -20.79 -10.65
N ALA A 240 0.01 -21.65 -10.09
CA ALA A 240 0.28 -22.21 -8.77
C ALA A 240 1.62 -22.97 -8.79
N PRO A 241 2.35 -23.02 -7.65
CA PRO A 241 3.64 -23.69 -7.61
C PRO A 241 3.52 -25.19 -7.89
N GLU A 242 4.44 -25.76 -8.66
CA GLU A 242 4.43 -27.20 -8.91
C GLU A 242 4.97 -27.98 -7.70
N VAL A 243 4.31 -29.08 -7.37
CA VAL A 243 4.81 -30.01 -6.35
C VAL A 243 6.05 -30.71 -6.90
N PRO A 244 7.20 -30.65 -6.21
CA PRO A 244 8.40 -31.35 -6.65
C PRO A 244 8.13 -32.85 -6.81
N LEU A 245 8.44 -33.39 -7.98
CA LEU A 245 8.39 -34.84 -8.18
C LEU A 245 9.46 -35.52 -7.30
N PRO A 246 9.15 -36.67 -6.69
CA PRO A 246 10.07 -37.40 -5.82
C PRO A 246 11.27 -37.99 -6.55
#